data_AF-A0AAE8SXS6-F1
#
_entry.id   AF-A0AAE8SXS6-F1
#
_cell.length_a   1.000
_cell.length_b   1.000
_cell.length_c   1.000
_cell.angle_alpha   90.00
_cell.angle_beta   90.00
_cell.angle_gamma   90.00
#
_symmetry.space_group_name_H-M   'P 1'
#
loop_
_entity.id
_entity.type
_entity.pdbx_description
1 polymer ?
#
loop_
_entity_poly.entity_id
_entity_poly.type
_entity_poly.pdbx_seq_one_letter_code
_entity_poly.pdbx_strand_id
1 'polypeptide(L)'
;MSGLPPAADYGAIPFDLFALGNWKYSLPPDDDERQWNNLVQKYLDLPERDRFPWHRWGGEVHPHPTPTTENVTRVLRPHQTPQERRISAHVSPPCYNFVWLRTCYDPELQSQYDELLRASGAEGDLAMGREWVLDDATLYDFGSERSEIVTRIVRRIPSLCDTYWASVEEDYDYRVENESADESELVRASNRVRSGVCVADEGAIKEQMVKIFWLGEHGQCLWHNEVEPDMVEEMSGTFKGGYSLSEGVGTLFTEGERG
;
A
#
# COMPACT_ATOMS: atom_id res chain seq x y z
N MET A 1 -5.25 -26.04 0.45
CA MET A 1 -5.62 -24.68 0.88
C MET A 1 -4.79 -24.35 2.10
N SER A 2 -3.69 -23.61 1.94
CA SER A 2 -2.94 -23.09 3.08
C SER A 2 -3.77 -21.98 3.73
N GLY A 3 -3.97 -22.05 5.05
CA GLY A 3 -4.64 -20.98 5.81
C GLY A 3 -3.81 -19.69 5.82
N LEU A 4 -4.39 -18.63 6.39
CA LEU A 4 -3.66 -17.39 6.64
C LEU A 4 -2.55 -17.65 7.69
N PRO A 5 -1.36 -17.02 7.57
CA PRO A 5 -0.41 -17.02 8.67
C PRO A 5 -0.98 -16.21 9.85
N PRO A 6 -0.55 -16.48 11.10
CA PRO A 6 -1.11 -15.82 12.29
C PRO A 6 -1.07 -14.29 12.25
N ALA A 7 -0.07 -13.69 11.60
CA ALA A 7 0.05 -12.24 11.44
C ALA A 7 -0.99 -11.64 10.48
N ALA A 8 -1.54 -12.44 9.56
CA ALA A 8 -2.56 -12.03 8.59
C ALA A 8 -3.98 -12.52 8.97
N ASP A 9 -4.11 -13.24 10.08
CA ASP A 9 -5.41 -13.70 10.59
C ASP A 9 -6.34 -12.51 10.87
N TYR A 10 -7.64 -12.78 10.83
CA TYR A 10 -8.65 -11.76 11.10
C TYR A 10 -8.51 -11.21 12.52
N GLY A 11 -8.38 -9.89 12.65
CA GLY A 11 -8.14 -9.19 13.92
C GLY A 11 -6.66 -9.11 14.32
N ALA A 12 -5.74 -9.48 13.41
CA ALA A 12 -4.30 -9.33 13.63
C ALA A 12 -3.75 -8.00 13.06
N ILE A 13 -4.39 -7.45 12.02
CA ILE A 13 -3.94 -6.22 11.35
C ILE A 13 -4.56 -5.00 12.07
N PRO A 14 -3.83 -3.89 12.27
CA PRO A 14 -4.34 -2.68 12.95
C PRO A 14 -5.68 -2.18 12.40
N PHE A 15 -5.81 -2.12 11.07
CA PHE A 15 -7.05 -1.68 10.44
C PHE A 15 -8.24 -2.60 10.73
N ASP A 16 -8.05 -3.91 10.93
CA ASP A 16 -9.14 -4.81 11.34
C ASP A 16 -9.74 -4.33 12.66
N LEU A 17 -8.87 -3.99 13.62
CA LEU A 17 -9.26 -3.57 14.96
C LEU A 17 -10.01 -2.25 14.93
N PHE A 18 -9.51 -1.30 14.15
CA PHE A 18 -10.19 -0.03 13.91
C PHE A 18 -11.56 -0.24 13.27
N ALA A 19 -11.63 -1.04 12.21
CA ALA A 19 -12.87 -1.28 11.48
C ALA A 19 -13.92 -1.95 12.38
N LEU A 20 -13.53 -3.02 13.11
CA LEU A 20 -14.44 -3.72 14.02
C LEU A 20 -14.93 -2.83 15.17
N GLY A 21 -14.08 -1.96 15.70
CA GLY A 21 -14.44 -1.01 16.76
C GLY A 21 -15.37 0.12 16.30
N ASN A 22 -15.40 0.41 14.99
CA ASN A 22 -16.19 1.50 14.41
C ASN A 22 -17.33 1.03 13.51
N TRP A 23 -17.52 -0.28 13.32
CA TRP A 23 -18.57 -0.84 12.49
C TRP A 23 -19.97 -0.63 13.08
N LYS A 24 -20.93 -0.20 12.27
CA LYS A 24 -22.32 -0.01 12.70
C LYS A 24 -23.18 -1.19 12.24
N TYR A 25 -23.26 -2.21 13.08
CA TYR A 25 -24.06 -3.41 12.84
C TYR A 25 -25.57 -3.18 12.67
N SER A 26 -26.07 -2.02 13.12
CA SER A 26 -27.47 -1.60 12.92
C SER A 26 -27.81 -1.18 11.49
N LEU A 27 -26.82 -0.92 10.63
CA LEU A 27 -27.05 -0.65 9.22
C LEU A 27 -27.29 -1.96 8.43
N PRO A 28 -28.06 -1.91 7.33
CA PRO A 28 -28.28 -3.07 6.48
C PRO A 28 -26.98 -3.50 5.76
N PRO A 29 -26.81 -4.79 5.41
CA PRO A 29 -25.63 -5.27 4.68
C PRO A 29 -25.33 -4.55 3.36
N ASP A 30 -26.36 -4.02 2.69
CA ASP A 30 -26.20 -3.25 1.45
C ASP A 30 -25.37 -1.96 1.64
N ASP A 31 -25.22 -1.49 2.90
CA ASP A 31 -24.40 -0.34 3.25
C ASP A 31 -22.96 -0.71 3.64
N ASP A 32 -22.61 -2.00 3.68
CA ASP A 32 -21.34 -2.48 4.22
C ASP A 32 -20.15 -1.98 3.39
N GLU A 33 -20.23 -1.97 2.05
CA GLU A 33 -19.16 -1.41 1.20
C GLU A 33 -18.95 0.09 1.42
N ARG A 34 -20.04 0.86 1.52
CA ARG A 34 -19.96 2.30 1.81
C ARG A 34 -19.36 2.53 3.20
N GLN A 35 -19.72 1.69 4.17
CA GLN A 35 -19.17 1.77 5.51
C GLN A 35 -17.68 1.47 5.53
N TRP A 36 -17.24 0.40 4.87
CA TRP A 36 -15.82 0.05 4.74
C TRP A 36 -15.02 1.22 4.14
N ASN A 37 -15.45 1.76 3.00
CA ASN A 37 -14.77 2.87 2.35
C ASN A 37 -14.65 4.11 3.25
N ASN A 38 -15.71 4.43 4.00
CA ASN A 38 -15.68 5.52 4.97
C ASN A 38 -14.73 5.24 6.13
N LEU A 39 -14.65 3.99 6.59
CA LEU A 39 -13.73 3.61 7.66
C LEU A 39 -12.27 3.64 7.21
N VAL A 40 -11.97 3.23 5.98
CA VAL A 40 -10.63 3.38 5.40
C VAL A 40 -10.23 4.85 5.41
N GLN A 41 -11.06 5.72 4.85
CA GLN A 41 -10.75 7.16 4.83
C GLN A 41 -10.60 7.71 6.25
N LYS A 42 -11.52 7.40 7.15
CA LYS A 42 -11.46 7.84 8.54
C LYS A 42 -10.17 7.39 9.24
N TYR A 43 -9.69 6.19 8.95
CA TYR A 43 -8.43 5.67 9.50
C TYR A 43 -7.23 6.42 8.95
N LEU A 44 -7.21 6.65 7.63
CA LEU A 44 -6.12 7.35 6.96
C LEU A 44 -6.12 8.86 7.25
N ASP A 45 -7.25 9.45 7.63
CA ASP A 45 -7.32 10.83 8.09
C ASP A 45 -6.77 11.00 9.53
N LEU A 46 -6.59 9.90 10.28
CA LEU A 46 -5.95 9.97 11.59
C LEU A 46 -4.47 10.36 11.44
N PRO A 47 -3.96 11.25 12.31
CA PRO A 47 -2.53 11.39 12.55
C PRO A 47 -1.90 10.02 12.87
N GLU A 48 -0.65 9.81 12.48
CA GLU A 48 0.04 8.52 12.66
C GLU A 48 0.03 8.07 14.13
N ARG A 49 0.27 8.99 15.07
CA ARG A 49 0.20 8.73 16.51
C ARG A 49 -1.17 8.20 16.98
N ASP A 50 -2.26 8.61 16.32
CA ASP A 50 -3.62 8.22 16.69
C ASP A 50 -3.99 6.85 16.08
N ARG A 51 -3.17 6.34 15.15
CA ARG A 51 -3.27 4.96 14.65
C ARG A 51 -2.56 3.97 15.57
N PHE A 52 -1.56 4.43 16.32
CA PHE A 52 -0.75 3.62 17.22
C PHE A 52 -1.54 2.72 18.19
N PRO A 53 -2.66 3.15 18.80
CA PRO A 53 -3.43 2.29 19.71
C PRO A 53 -3.96 1.01 19.06
N TRP A 54 -4.02 0.94 17.73
CA TRP A 54 -4.45 -0.24 16.98
C TRP A 54 -3.29 -1.17 16.63
N HIS A 55 -2.05 -0.74 16.82
CA HIS A 55 -0.87 -1.59 16.66
C HIS A 55 -0.54 -2.28 17.99
N ARG A 56 -0.22 -3.58 17.96
CA ARG A 56 0.09 -4.35 19.18
C ARG A 56 1.54 -4.11 19.62
N TRP A 57 1.78 -3.13 20.52
CA TRP A 57 3.11 -2.90 21.11
C TRP A 57 3.33 -3.64 22.43
N GLY A 58 4.55 -4.19 22.62
CA GLY A 58 5.19 -4.31 23.95
C GLY A 58 4.61 -5.31 24.96
N GLY A 59 3.70 -6.20 24.59
CA GLY A 59 3.16 -7.19 25.52
C GLY A 59 2.16 -6.64 26.54
N GLU A 60 1.92 -5.32 26.58
CA GLU A 60 0.71 -4.75 27.16
C GLU A 60 -0.41 -4.87 26.14
N VAL A 61 -0.94 -6.07 26.08
CA VAL A 61 -2.11 -6.43 25.30
C VAL A 61 -3.27 -5.61 25.86
N HIS A 62 -3.64 -4.50 25.23
CA HIS A 62 -5.06 -4.19 25.17
C HIS A 62 -5.69 -5.41 24.49
N PRO A 63 -6.47 -6.24 25.20
CA PRO A 63 -7.03 -7.43 24.60
C PRO A 63 -8.10 -6.96 23.64
N HIS A 64 -7.70 -6.71 22.40
CA HIS A 64 -8.67 -6.62 21.33
C HIS A 64 -9.35 -7.98 21.25
N PRO A 65 -10.68 -8.02 21.41
CA PRO A 65 -11.40 -9.27 21.41
C PRO A 65 -11.14 -9.99 20.08
N THR A 66 -10.85 -11.28 20.15
CA THR A 66 -10.78 -12.12 18.95
C THR A 66 -12.06 -11.93 18.14
N PRO A 67 -11.98 -11.62 16.84
CA PRO A 67 -13.17 -11.40 16.03
C PRO A 67 -14.11 -12.61 16.06
N THR A 68 -15.41 -12.34 16.21
CA THR A 68 -16.42 -13.40 16.11
C THR A 68 -16.56 -13.87 14.65
N THR A 69 -17.25 -15.00 14.44
CA THR A 69 -17.57 -15.45 13.07
C THR A 69 -18.38 -14.41 12.29
N GLU A 70 -19.28 -13.68 12.95
CA GLU A 70 -20.04 -12.60 12.30
C GLU A 70 -19.12 -11.45 11.88
N ASN A 71 -18.21 -11.01 12.75
CA ASN A 71 -17.21 -9.99 12.43
C ASN A 71 -16.41 -10.39 11.18
N VAL A 72 -15.89 -11.62 11.15
CA VAL A 72 -15.08 -12.08 10.02
C VAL A 72 -15.88 -12.15 8.73
N THR A 73 -17.09 -12.72 8.78
CA THR A 73 -17.88 -13.01 7.58
C THR A 73 -18.53 -11.77 6.97
N ARG A 74 -18.97 -10.83 7.80
CA ARG A 74 -19.62 -9.60 7.35
C ARG A 74 -18.64 -8.45 7.13
N VAL A 75 -17.68 -8.25 8.04
CA VAL A 75 -16.90 -7.01 8.10
C VAL A 75 -15.55 -7.13 7.43
N LEU A 76 -14.80 -8.23 7.63
CA LEU A 76 -13.39 -8.27 7.21
C LEU A 76 -13.19 -9.02 5.90
N ARG A 77 -13.70 -10.24 5.81
CA ARG A 77 -13.49 -11.14 4.65
C ARG A 77 -13.97 -10.56 3.31
N PRO A 78 -15.12 -9.85 3.23
CA PRO A 78 -15.59 -9.34 1.94
C PRO A 78 -14.70 -8.27 1.31
N HIS A 79 -13.93 -7.54 2.11
CA HIS A 79 -13.20 -6.36 1.65
C HIS A 79 -11.71 -6.58 1.42
N GLN A 80 -11.14 -7.67 1.98
CA GLN A 80 -9.74 -8.03 1.74
C GLN A 80 -9.56 -9.50 1.39
N THR A 81 -8.80 -9.78 0.33
CA THR A 81 -8.40 -11.13 -0.05
C THR A 81 -7.33 -11.69 0.90
N PRO A 82 -7.13 -13.02 0.95
CA PRO A 82 -6.02 -13.59 1.71
C PRO A 82 -4.63 -13.10 1.30
N GLN A 83 -4.44 -12.61 0.07
CA GLN A 83 -3.18 -12.02 -0.37
C GLN A 83 -3.03 -10.59 0.17
N GLU A 84 -4.05 -9.75 0.02
CA GLU A 84 -4.09 -8.37 0.55
C GLU A 84 -3.83 -8.34 2.06
N ARG A 85 -4.42 -9.30 2.79
CA ARG A 85 -4.18 -9.45 4.23
C ARG A 85 -2.74 -9.86 4.56
N ARG A 86 -2.13 -10.73 3.74
CA ARG A 86 -0.72 -11.11 3.90
C ARG A 86 0.19 -9.91 3.64
N ILE A 87 -0.08 -9.12 2.60
CA ILE A 87 0.62 -7.85 2.34
C ILE A 87 0.50 -6.94 3.57
N SER A 88 -0.72 -6.65 4.02
CA SER A 88 -0.96 -5.82 5.22
C SER A 88 -0.20 -6.27 6.46
N ALA A 89 0.00 -7.57 6.65
CA ALA A 89 0.71 -8.13 7.79
C ALA A 89 2.24 -8.03 7.69
N HIS A 90 2.80 -7.84 6.49
CA HIS A 90 4.23 -7.76 6.23
C HIS A 90 4.72 -6.36 5.89
N VAL A 91 3.81 -5.38 5.74
CA VAL A 91 4.19 -3.97 5.66
C VAL A 91 4.97 -3.62 6.93
N SER A 92 6.29 -3.48 6.79
CA SER A 92 7.19 -3.14 7.89
C SER A 92 7.92 -1.84 7.56
N PRO A 93 7.75 -0.79 8.37
CA PRO A 93 8.69 0.32 8.40
C PRO A 93 10.09 -0.18 8.83
N PRO A 94 11.18 0.51 8.47
CA PRO A 94 11.25 1.76 7.70
C PRO A 94 11.31 1.55 6.18
N CYS A 95 11.29 0.32 5.70
CA CYS A 95 11.50 0.03 4.28
C CYS A 95 10.25 0.40 3.47
N TYR A 96 10.44 1.06 2.33
CA TYR A 96 9.35 1.25 1.38
C TYR A 96 8.90 -0.13 0.89
N ASN A 97 7.64 -0.43 1.14
CA ASN A 97 7.02 -1.65 0.63
C ASN A 97 6.53 -1.34 -0.79
N PHE A 98 6.89 -2.20 -1.75
CA PHE A 98 6.40 -2.12 -3.12
C PHE A 98 5.37 -3.21 -3.36
N VAL A 99 4.27 -2.84 -4.00
CA VAL A 99 3.30 -3.78 -4.56
C VAL A 99 3.30 -3.62 -6.07
N TRP A 100 3.19 -4.75 -6.79
CA TRP A 100 2.91 -4.74 -8.22
C TRP A 100 1.40 -4.86 -8.43
N LEU A 101 0.84 -4.03 -9.30
CA LEU A 101 -0.59 -4.00 -9.60
C LEU A 101 -0.81 -4.00 -11.10
N ARG A 102 -1.52 -5.02 -11.59
CA ARG A 102 -2.00 -5.06 -12.97
C ARG A 102 -3.43 -4.52 -13.05
N THR A 103 -3.66 -3.55 -13.94
CA THR A 103 -5.00 -2.96 -14.14
C THR A 103 -5.56 -3.12 -15.55
N CYS A 104 -4.77 -3.64 -16.49
CA CYS A 104 -5.21 -3.93 -17.85
C CYS A 104 -5.15 -5.43 -18.13
N TYR A 105 -6.30 -6.01 -18.50
CA TYR A 105 -6.47 -7.44 -18.75
C TYR A 105 -6.87 -7.74 -20.20
N ASP A 106 -6.57 -6.83 -21.13
CA ASP A 106 -6.79 -7.06 -22.56
C ASP A 106 -6.00 -8.30 -23.01
N PRO A 107 -6.68 -9.35 -23.54
CA PRO A 107 -6.01 -10.55 -24.03
C PRO A 107 -4.98 -10.29 -25.13
N GLU A 108 -5.14 -9.22 -25.92
CA GLU A 108 -4.19 -8.85 -26.99
C GLU A 108 -2.85 -8.36 -26.43
N LEU A 109 -2.85 -7.84 -25.20
CA LEU A 109 -1.66 -7.32 -24.51
C LEU A 109 -1.03 -8.33 -23.56
N GLN A 110 -1.59 -9.54 -23.42
CA GLN A 110 -1.12 -10.53 -22.44
C GLN A 110 0.37 -10.86 -22.61
N SER A 111 0.84 -11.09 -23.85
CA SER A 111 2.26 -11.42 -24.07
C SER A 111 3.20 -10.25 -23.73
N GLN A 112 2.77 -9.01 -23.94
CA GLN A 112 3.54 -7.81 -23.58
C GLN A 112 3.57 -7.62 -22.06
N TYR A 113 2.47 -7.93 -21.38
CA TYR A 113 2.43 -7.93 -19.92
C TYR A 113 3.33 -9.02 -19.33
N ASP A 114 3.30 -10.24 -19.87
CA ASP A 114 4.16 -11.34 -19.42
C ASP A 114 5.65 -10.97 -19.56
N GLU A 115 6.01 -10.27 -20.65
CA GLU A 115 7.35 -9.75 -20.86
C GLU A 115 7.70 -8.65 -19.86
N LEU A 116 6.83 -7.66 -19.66
CA LEU A 116 7.02 -6.57 -18.71
C LEU A 116 7.22 -7.10 -17.28
N LEU A 117 6.34 -8.00 -16.83
CA LEU A 117 6.40 -8.62 -15.51
C LEU A 117 7.72 -9.39 -15.34
N ARG A 118 8.11 -10.19 -16.34
CA ARG A 118 9.36 -10.95 -16.32
C ARG A 118 10.59 -10.03 -16.30
N ALA A 119 10.62 -9.00 -17.14
CA ALA A 119 11.73 -8.05 -17.23
C ALA A 119 11.90 -7.25 -15.93
N SER A 120 10.79 -6.98 -15.23
CA SER A 120 10.82 -6.25 -13.97
C SER A 120 11.38 -7.01 -12.76
N GLY A 121 11.47 -8.33 -12.88
CA GLY A 121 11.82 -9.18 -11.74
C GLY A 121 10.78 -9.15 -10.60
N ALA A 122 9.59 -8.55 -10.76
CA ALA A 122 8.63 -8.32 -9.68
C ALA A 122 8.23 -9.60 -8.92
N GLU A 123 8.10 -10.74 -9.62
CA GLU A 123 7.83 -12.04 -8.99
C GLU A 123 9.02 -12.63 -8.21
N GLY A 124 10.23 -12.10 -8.39
CA GLY A 124 11.45 -12.57 -7.75
C GLY A 124 11.64 -12.00 -6.34
N ASP A 125 12.25 -12.79 -5.46
CA ASP A 125 12.48 -12.44 -4.05
C ASP A 125 13.38 -11.20 -3.85
N LEU A 126 14.24 -10.90 -4.83
CA LEU A 126 15.12 -9.73 -4.79
C LEU A 126 14.33 -8.42 -4.98
N ALA A 127 13.32 -8.43 -5.85
CA ALA A 127 12.43 -7.30 -6.07
C ALA A 127 11.33 -7.26 -5.00
N MET A 128 10.21 -7.94 -5.22
CA MET A 128 9.06 -7.94 -4.30
C MET A 128 8.71 -9.35 -3.84
N GLY A 129 8.56 -10.28 -4.78
CA GLY A 129 8.09 -11.64 -4.54
C GLY A 129 6.63 -11.81 -4.99
N ARG A 130 6.27 -13.03 -5.38
CA ARG A 130 4.94 -13.33 -5.97
C ARG A 130 3.76 -12.91 -5.10
N GLU A 131 3.91 -12.91 -3.78
CA GLU A 131 2.86 -12.49 -2.86
C GLU A 131 2.52 -10.99 -2.95
N TRP A 132 3.42 -10.17 -3.51
CA TRP A 132 3.24 -8.73 -3.72
C TRP A 132 2.70 -8.36 -5.11
N VAL A 133 2.45 -9.36 -5.96
CA VAL A 133 1.89 -9.18 -7.31
C VAL A 133 0.37 -9.35 -7.27
N LEU A 134 -0.35 -8.23 -7.41
CA LEU A 134 -1.80 -8.14 -7.46
C LEU A 134 -2.28 -8.25 -8.92
N ASP A 135 -2.62 -9.48 -9.33
CA ASP A 135 -3.04 -9.85 -10.68
C ASP A 135 -4.37 -10.63 -10.60
N ASP A 136 -5.47 -9.90 -10.39
CA ASP A 136 -6.83 -10.43 -10.33
C ASP A 136 -7.79 -9.48 -11.05
N ALA A 137 -8.18 -9.84 -12.27
CA ALA A 137 -9.08 -9.06 -13.12
C ALA A 137 -10.42 -8.73 -12.43
N THR A 138 -10.92 -9.62 -11.57
CA THR A 138 -12.22 -9.42 -10.90
C THR A 138 -12.17 -8.28 -9.88
N LEU A 139 -10.97 -7.89 -9.44
CA LEU A 139 -10.74 -6.87 -8.43
C LEU A 139 -10.12 -5.60 -9.01
N TYR A 140 -9.28 -5.76 -10.05
CA TYR A 140 -8.36 -4.73 -10.52
C TYR A 140 -8.53 -4.29 -11.99
N ASP A 141 -9.47 -4.85 -12.74
CA ASP A 141 -9.78 -4.43 -14.12
C ASP A 141 -10.68 -3.19 -14.15
N PHE A 142 -10.15 -2.03 -13.76
CA PHE A 142 -10.88 -0.76 -13.71
C PHE A 142 -10.20 0.39 -14.48
N GLY A 143 -9.20 0.06 -15.31
CA GLY A 143 -8.55 1.00 -16.23
C GLY A 143 -7.25 1.62 -15.71
N SER A 144 -6.90 2.78 -16.26
CA SER A 144 -5.58 3.43 -16.12
C SER A 144 -5.63 4.78 -15.38
N GLU A 145 -6.79 5.17 -14.85
CA GLU A 145 -6.92 6.45 -14.18
C GLU A 145 -6.23 6.41 -12.80
N ARG A 146 -5.23 7.28 -12.63
CA ARG A 146 -4.35 7.32 -11.44
C ARG A 146 -5.14 7.43 -10.14
N SER A 147 -6.14 8.31 -10.06
CA SER A 147 -6.90 8.54 -8.83
C SER A 147 -7.75 7.32 -8.44
N GLU A 148 -8.31 6.60 -9.41
CA GLU A 148 -9.06 5.35 -9.21
C GLU A 148 -8.13 4.23 -8.77
N ILE A 149 -6.93 4.11 -9.38
CA ILE A 149 -5.90 3.15 -8.99
C ILE A 149 -5.51 3.33 -7.52
N VAL A 150 -5.14 4.57 -7.15
CA VAL A 150 -4.76 4.92 -5.78
C VAL A 150 -5.92 4.69 -4.82
N THR A 151 -7.13 5.14 -5.17
CA THR A 151 -8.31 4.96 -4.34
C THR A 151 -8.61 3.48 -4.11
N ARG A 152 -8.54 2.65 -5.16
CA ARG A 152 -8.83 1.22 -5.07
C ARG A 152 -7.80 0.50 -4.21
N ILE A 153 -6.52 0.70 -4.46
CA ILE A 153 -5.48 -0.03 -3.72
C ILE A 153 -5.50 0.35 -2.24
N VAL A 154 -5.67 1.63 -1.91
CA VAL A 154 -5.76 2.12 -0.54
C VAL A 154 -7.00 1.59 0.17
N ARG A 155 -8.15 1.50 -0.51
CA ARG A 155 -9.37 0.89 0.05
C ARG A 155 -9.23 -0.60 0.36
N ARG A 156 -8.42 -1.32 -0.42
CA ARG A 156 -8.19 -2.75 -0.23
C ARG A 156 -7.05 -3.04 0.74
N ILE A 157 -6.02 -2.20 0.79
CA ILE A 157 -4.83 -2.40 1.64
C ILE A 157 -4.44 -1.08 2.34
N PRO A 158 -5.25 -0.59 3.32
CA PRO A 158 -4.95 0.67 4.01
C PRO A 158 -3.59 0.67 4.71
N SER A 159 -3.11 -0.52 5.11
CA SER A 159 -1.81 -0.73 5.75
C SER A 159 -0.63 -0.25 4.91
N LEU A 160 -0.75 -0.15 3.58
CA LEU A 160 0.32 0.39 2.72
C LEU A 160 0.71 1.83 3.08
N CYS A 161 -0.21 2.57 3.70
CA CYS A 161 -0.03 3.97 4.10
C CYS A 161 0.16 4.12 5.61
N ASP A 162 0.28 3.00 6.33
CA ASP A 162 0.40 2.98 7.78
C ASP A 162 1.86 2.90 8.20
N THR A 163 2.16 3.34 9.43
CA THR A 163 3.51 3.25 9.99
C THR A 163 3.47 2.85 11.46
N TYR A 164 4.51 2.16 11.89
CA TYR A 164 4.72 1.69 13.26
C TYR A 164 6.17 1.99 13.65
N TRP A 165 6.43 3.17 14.22
CA TRP A 165 7.73 3.48 14.80
C TRP A 165 7.71 3.26 16.32
N ALA A 166 8.83 2.81 16.89
CA ALA A 166 9.06 2.82 18.34
C ALA A 166 9.25 4.22 18.92
N SER A 167 9.53 5.17 18.02
CA SER A 167 9.91 6.54 18.28
C SER A 167 8.88 7.53 17.75
N VAL A 168 7.64 7.11 17.41
CA VAL A 168 6.66 7.97 16.70
C VAL A 168 6.50 9.32 17.38
N GLU A 169 6.47 9.44 18.72
CA GLU A 169 6.36 10.79 19.32
C GLU A 169 7.57 11.66 18.98
N GLU A 170 8.80 11.21 19.26
CA GLU A 170 10.00 12.01 19.01
C GLU A 170 10.27 12.23 17.52
N ASP A 171 10.08 11.23 16.66
CA ASP A 171 10.31 11.34 15.21
C ASP A 171 9.19 12.09 14.49
N TYR A 172 7.93 11.94 14.90
CA TYR A 172 6.82 12.70 14.32
C TYR A 172 6.93 14.17 14.72
N ASP A 173 7.14 14.45 16.01
CA ASP A 173 7.31 15.82 16.49
C ASP A 173 8.56 16.44 15.85
N TYR A 174 9.69 15.72 15.77
CA TYR A 174 10.88 16.20 15.07
C TYR A 174 10.60 16.51 13.59
N ARG A 175 9.87 15.66 12.87
CA ARG A 175 9.58 15.89 11.45
C ARG A 175 8.62 17.04 11.22
N VAL A 176 7.59 17.17 12.04
CA VAL A 176 6.66 18.31 11.98
C VAL A 176 7.35 19.61 12.36
N GLU A 177 8.25 19.59 13.36
CA GLU A 177 8.99 20.77 13.82
C GLU A 177 10.12 21.19 12.87
N ASN A 178 10.71 20.25 12.11
CA ASN A 178 11.81 20.51 11.20
C ASN A 178 11.42 20.55 9.72
N GLU A 179 10.13 20.51 9.37
CA GLU A 179 9.68 20.79 8.00
C GLU A 179 10.07 22.23 7.62
N SER A 180 11.15 22.35 6.84
CA SER A 180 11.63 23.65 6.37
C SER A 180 10.83 24.14 5.17
N ALA A 181 10.43 25.42 5.21
CA ALA A 181 9.78 26.10 4.10
C ALA A 181 10.66 26.19 2.82
N ASP A 182 11.97 25.94 2.95
CA ASP A 182 12.93 25.97 1.85
C ASP A 182 13.26 24.57 1.27
N GLU A 183 12.65 23.49 1.77
CA GLU A 183 12.81 22.15 1.18
C GLU A 183 12.18 22.04 -0.21
N SER A 184 12.84 21.31 -1.12
CA SER A 184 12.27 21.00 -2.42
C SER A 184 11.04 20.09 -2.29
N GLU A 185 10.13 20.16 -3.25
CA GLU A 185 8.92 19.33 -3.25
C GLU A 185 9.24 17.83 -3.18
N LEU A 186 10.31 17.39 -3.85
CA LEU A 186 10.79 16.02 -3.81
C LEU A 186 11.26 15.60 -2.42
N VAL A 187 11.98 16.47 -1.68
CA VAL A 187 12.40 16.18 -0.31
C VAL A 187 11.19 16.08 0.62
N ARG A 188 10.21 16.98 0.48
CA ARG A 188 8.95 16.91 1.25
C ARG A 188 8.16 15.64 0.96
N ALA A 189 8.03 15.26 -0.31
CA ALA A 189 7.39 14.01 -0.70
C ALA A 189 8.16 12.82 -0.11
N SER A 190 9.49 12.80 -0.26
CA SER A 190 10.38 11.75 0.22
C SER A 190 10.21 11.45 1.70
N ASN A 191 10.12 12.50 2.53
CA ASN A 191 9.87 12.35 3.95
C ASN A 191 8.53 11.65 4.23
N ARG A 192 7.49 11.99 3.46
CA ARG A 192 6.09 11.59 3.73
C ARG A 192 5.68 10.26 3.09
N VAL A 193 6.38 9.79 2.07
CA VAL A 193 6.06 8.51 1.43
C VAL A 193 6.20 7.33 2.41
N ARG A 194 5.32 6.35 2.26
CA ARG A 194 5.25 5.11 3.06
C ARG A 194 5.38 3.85 2.20
N SER A 195 4.88 3.89 0.96
CA SER A 195 4.93 2.76 0.04
C SER A 195 5.00 3.20 -1.42
N GLY A 196 5.40 2.27 -2.29
CA GLY A 196 5.33 2.40 -3.74
C GLY A 196 4.34 1.40 -4.33
N VAL A 197 3.62 1.81 -5.36
CA VAL A 197 2.76 0.93 -6.17
C VAL A 197 3.30 0.96 -7.59
N CYS A 198 3.89 -0.16 -8.02
CA CYS A 198 4.27 -0.39 -9.41
C CYS A 198 3.03 -0.82 -10.20
N VAL A 199 2.71 -0.11 -11.28
CA VAL A 199 1.47 -0.28 -12.02
C VAL A 199 1.76 -0.69 -13.46
N ALA A 200 1.14 -1.80 -13.87
CA ALA A 200 1.05 -2.26 -15.24
C ALA A 200 -0.37 -2.00 -15.77
N ASP A 201 -0.61 -0.76 -16.22
CA ASP A 201 -1.81 -0.36 -16.94
C ASP A 201 -1.63 -0.52 -18.46
N GLU A 202 -2.67 -0.19 -19.23
CA GLU A 202 -2.64 -0.34 -20.69
C GLU A 202 -1.48 0.41 -21.36
N GLY A 203 -1.21 1.65 -20.92
CA GLY A 203 -0.12 2.46 -21.47
C GLY A 203 1.24 1.90 -21.09
N ALA A 204 1.42 1.57 -19.81
CA ALA A 204 2.63 0.94 -19.29
C ALA A 204 2.99 -0.36 -20.04
N ILE A 205 1.99 -1.22 -20.30
CA ILE A 205 2.20 -2.47 -21.05
C ILE A 205 2.59 -2.19 -22.51
N LYS A 206 1.90 -1.25 -23.19
CA LYS A 206 2.19 -0.91 -24.59
C LYS A 206 3.56 -0.26 -24.76
N GLU A 207 3.96 0.58 -23.82
CA GLU A 207 5.20 1.35 -23.85
C GLU A 207 6.37 0.57 -23.23
N GLN A 208 6.11 -0.60 -22.64
CA GLN A 208 7.09 -1.41 -21.91
C GLN A 208 7.78 -0.63 -20.78
N MET A 209 6.98 0.15 -20.06
CA MET A 209 7.40 0.96 -18.91
C MET A 209 6.59 0.55 -17.67
N VAL A 210 7.12 0.82 -16.48
CA VAL A 210 6.41 0.63 -15.21
C VAL A 210 6.14 1.98 -14.58
N LYS A 211 4.86 2.26 -14.31
CA LYS A 211 4.45 3.45 -13.55
C LYS A 211 4.64 3.18 -12.07
N ILE A 212 5.15 4.15 -11.32
CA ILE A 212 5.32 4.04 -9.88
C ILE A 212 4.57 5.18 -9.21
N PHE A 213 3.63 4.83 -8.34
CA PHE A 213 2.89 5.78 -7.52
C PHE A 213 3.38 5.68 -6.07
N TRP A 214 3.86 6.81 -5.55
CA TRP A 214 4.40 6.89 -4.20
C TRP A 214 3.34 7.39 -3.24
N LEU A 215 2.91 6.52 -2.32
CA LEU A 215 1.80 6.80 -1.43
C LEU A 215 2.29 7.39 -0.11
N GLY A 216 1.63 8.46 0.32
CA GLY A 216 1.84 9.10 1.61
C GLY A 216 1.01 8.49 2.73
N GLU A 217 1.19 9.02 3.94
CA GLU A 217 0.56 8.55 5.17
C GLU A 217 -0.98 8.62 5.16
N HIS A 218 -1.61 9.47 4.34
CA HIS A 218 -3.07 9.60 4.26
C HIS A 218 -3.67 8.93 2.99
N GLY A 219 -2.90 8.08 2.29
CA GLY A 219 -3.37 7.40 1.09
C GLY A 219 -3.34 8.23 -0.20
N GLN A 220 -2.76 9.43 -0.16
CA GLN A 220 -2.54 10.29 -1.31
C GLN A 220 -1.30 9.86 -2.09
N CYS A 221 -1.33 10.00 -3.42
CA CYS A 221 -0.14 9.90 -4.25
C CYS A 221 0.67 11.20 -4.12
N LEU A 222 1.85 11.13 -3.54
CA LEU A 222 2.74 12.27 -3.31
C LEU A 222 3.72 12.51 -4.46
N TRP A 223 4.07 11.44 -5.17
CA TRP A 223 4.97 11.49 -6.30
C TRP A 223 4.63 10.39 -7.29
N HIS A 224 4.98 10.58 -8.56
CA HIS A 224 4.94 9.49 -9.53
C HIS A 224 6.05 9.65 -10.55
N ASN A 225 6.43 8.53 -11.15
CA ASN A 225 7.40 8.46 -12.24
C ASN A 225 7.16 7.19 -13.04
N GLU A 226 7.83 7.11 -14.20
CA GLU A 226 7.86 5.92 -15.04
C GLU A 226 9.31 5.44 -15.14
N VAL A 227 9.51 4.13 -15.14
CA VAL A 227 10.83 3.52 -15.23
C VAL A 227 10.84 2.37 -16.21
N GLU A 228 12.01 2.07 -16.74
CA GLU A 228 12.25 0.82 -17.45
C GLU A 228 12.05 -0.37 -16.48
N PRO A 229 11.55 -1.52 -16.94
CA PRO A 229 11.16 -2.61 -16.06
C PRO A 229 12.33 -3.13 -15.22
N ASP A 230 13.52 -3.29 -15.80
CA ASP A 230 14.71 -3.79 -15.10
C ASP A 230 15.16 -2.92 -13.91
N MET A 231 14.80 -1.64 -13.90
CA MET A 231 15.04 -0.73 -12.78
C MET A 231 14.20 -1.07 -11.53
N VAL A 232 13.10 -1.80 -11.66
CA VAL A 232 12.20 -2.15 -10.54
C VAL A 232 12.92 -2.99 -9.48
N GLU A 233 13.73 -3.96 -9.90
CA GLU A 233 14.52 -4.80 -8.98
C GLU A 233 15.61 -3.99 -8.28
N GLU A 234 16.34 -3.15 -9.02
CA GLU A 234 17.39 -2.28 -8.48
C GLU A 234 16.83 -1.26 -7.48
N MET A 235 15.69 -0.65 -7.81
CA MET A 235 14.97 0.23 -6.90
C MET A 235 14.56 -0.51 -5.63
N SER A 236 13.92 -1.68 -5.76
CA SER A 236 13.49 -2.46 -4.61
C SER A 236 14.66 -2.76 -3.68
N GLY A 237 15.83 -3.11 -4.22
CA GLY A 237 17.06 -3.28 -3.45
C GLY A 237 17.54 -1.99 -2.78
N THR A 238 17.53 -0.87 -3.51
CA THR A 238 17.95 0.45 -3.01
C THR A 238 17.09 0.91 -1.84
N PHE A 239 15.78 0.83 -1.96
CA PHE A 239 14.85 1.25 -0.91
C PHE A 239 14.82 0.29 0.29
N LYS A 240 15.01 -1.02 0.08
CA LYS A 240 15.28 -1.97 1.18
C LYS A 240 16.60 -1.65 1.91
N GLY A 241 17.54 -1.01 1.24
CA GLY A 241 18.80 -0.50 1.80
C GLY A 241 18.64 0.78 2.64
N GLY A 242 17.44 1.35 2.74
CA GLY A 242 17.14 2.53 3.56
C GLY A 242 17.34 3.88 2.86
N TYR A 243 17.52 3.88 1.54
CA TYR A 243 17.57 5.12 0.76
C TYR A 243 16.19 5.77 0.71
N SER A 244 16.16 7.10 0.73
CA SER A 244 14.96 7.93 0.58
C SER A 244 14.56 8.12 -0.88
N LEU A 245 13.31 8.49 -1.16
CA LEU A 245 12.84 8.80 -2.52
C LEU A 245 13.72 9.87 -3.18
N SER A 246 14.08 10.91 -2.44
CA SER A 246 14.93 12.01 -2.93
C SER A 246 16.33 11.54 -3.37
N GLU A 247 16.90 10.54 -2.69
CA GLU A 247 18.20 9.97 -3.06
C GLU A 247 18.08 9.04 -4.27
N GLY A 248 16.96 8.31 -4.37
CA GLY A 248 16.65 7.47 -5.52
C GLY A 248 16.41 8.28 -6.80
N VAL A 249 15.56 9.32 -6.75
CA VAL A 249 15.15 10.12 -7.92
C VAL A 249 16.33 10.78 -8.65
N GLY A 250 17.39 11.16 -7.94
CA GLY A 250 18.61 11.71 -8.55
C GLY A 250 19.58 10.68 -9.15
N THR A 251 19.41 9.39 -8.84
CA THR A 251 20.34 8.32 -9.23
C THR A 251 19.74 7.33 -10.22
N LEU A 252 18.43 7.08 -10.16
CA LEU A 252 17.74 5.99 -10.88
C LEU A 252 16.63 6.46 -11.84
N PHE A 253 16.28 7.75 -11.87
CA PHE A 253 15.09 8.23 -12.59
C PHE A 253 15.41 9.43 -13.48
N THR A 254 14.76 9.51 -14.63
CA THR A 254 14.58 10.78 -15.37
C THR A 254 13.42 11.55 -14.74
N GLU A 255 13.55 12.88 -14.60
CA GLU A 255 12.50 13.72 -14.00
C GLU A 255 11.16 13.50 -14.72
N GLY A 256 10.16 12.95 -14.01
CA GLY A 256 8.80 12.76 -14.51
C GLY A 256 8.03 14.08 -14.58
N GLU A 257 7.17 14.22 -15.60
CA GLU A 257 6.32 15.41 -15.77
C GLU A 257 5.24 15.51 -14.69
N ARG A 258 4.95 16.76 -14.30
CA ARG A 258 4.01 17.18 -13.25
C ARG A 258 2.56 16.90 -13.66
N GLY A 259 1.75 16.33 -12.77
CA GLY A 259 0.30 16.18 -12.94
C GLY A 259 -0.50 16.48 -11.68
#